data_AF-I6AZE7-F1
#
_entry.id   AF-I6AZE7-F1
#
_cell.length_a   1.000
_cell.length_b   1.000
_cell.length_c   1.000
_cell.angle_alpha   90.00
_cell.angle_beta   90.00
_cell.angle_gamma   90.00
#
_symmetry.space_group_name_H-M   'P 1'
#
loop_
_entity.id
_entity.type
_entity.pdbx_description
1 polymer ?
#
loop_
_entity_poly.entity_id
_entity_poly.type
_entity_poly.pdbx_seq_one_letter_code
_entity_poly.pdbx_strand_id
1 'polypeptide(L)'
;MTASTRKCCYLSALLVAGLLSAVSFQIFSLFAQAPAWWGTREVLSPDAQPDDYAAANIGQLKHIATQAAAEMNAKLPGGAGEGINALVTSWQQPPAEGVTRDDYAAVNLGQLKAVAKLFYDRLAAAGYAGPPLADGQPYPWPSDASGADNYALANIGQLKHVFSFSIPSEPPGFVDTDGNGIDDNWELAHFGHIGIDPTADPDGDGLSNLAEYLAGTDPQVAAHVVSPASINFIIYSP
;
A
#
# COMPACT_ATOMS: atom_id res chain seq x y z
N MET A 1 -31.79 -55.03 -2.75
CA MET A 1 -31.44 -53.63 -2.42
C MET A 1 -31.16 -52.89 -3.73
N THR A 2 -32.08 -52.01 -4.13
CA THR A 2 -32.21 -51.42 -5.46
C THR A 2 -31.25 -50.24 -5.69
N ALA A 3 -30.88 -49.98 -6.95
CA ALA A 3 -29.94 -48.94 -7.39
C ALA A 3 -30.31 -47.49 -6.99
N SER A 4 -31.50 -47.28 -6.44
CA SER A 4 -32.01 -45.98 -5.98
C SER A 4 -31.29 -45.46 -4.73
N THR A 5 -30.84 -46.35 -3.84
CA THR A 5 -30.24 -45.95 -2.56
C THR A 5 -28.80 -45.43 -2.69
N ARG A 6 -28.08 -45.77 -3.78
CA ARG A 6 -26.69 -45.35 -4.00
C ARG A 6 -26.56 -43.92 -4.57
N LYS A 7 -27.55 -43.45 -5.33
CA LYS A 7 -27.56 -42.08 -5.88
C LYS A 7 -27.84 -41.02 -4.80
N CYS A 8 -28.61 -41.37 -3.77
CA CYS A 8 -28.92 -40.45 -2.67
C CYS A 8 -27.67 -40.15 -1.81
N CYS A 9 -26.86 -41.18 -1.49
CA CYS A 9 -25.66 -40.99 -0.67
C CYS A 9 -24.53 -40.20 -1.37
N TYR A 10 -24.42 -40.27 -2.70
CA TYR A 10 -23.41 -39.51 -3.44
C TYR A 10 -23.78 -38.04 -3.65
N LEU A 11 -25.07 -37.72 -3.82
CA LEU A 11 -25.50 -36.32 -3.88
C LEU A 11 -25.31 -35.61 -2.53
N SER A 12 -25.58 -36.31 -1.42
CA SER A 12 -25.39 -35.75 -0.08
C SER A 12 -23.91 -35.53 0.27
N ALA A 13 -23.00 -36.41 -0.18
CA ALA A 13 -21.57 -36.25 0.08
C ALA A 13 -20.93 -35.11 -0.75
N LEU A 14 -21.38 -34.89 -1.99
CA LEU A 14 -20.90 -33.78 -2.84
C LEU A 14 -21.43 -32.41 -2.38
N LEU A 15 -22.67 -32.33 -1.87
CA LEU A 15 -23.21 -31.11 -1.28
C LEU A 15 -22.52 -30.74 0.05
N VAL A 16 -22.14 -31.73 0.85
CA VAL A 16 -21.40 -31.51 2.11
C VAL A 16 -19.94 -31.13 1.85
N ALA A 17 -19.27 -31.71 0.84
CA ALA A 17 -17.91 -31.29 0.46
C ALA A 17 -17.87 -29.88 -0.17
N GLY A 18 -18.88 -29.51 -0.96
CA GLY A 18 -19.02 -28.15 -1.51
C GLY A 18 -19.32 -27.08 -0.46
N LEU A 19 -20.13 -27.41 0.56
CA LEU A 19 -20.38 -26.50 1.68
C LEU A 19 -19.18 -26.36 2.64
N LEU A 20 -18.39 -27.41 2.87
CA LEU A 20 -17.20 -27.30 3.73
C LEU A 20 -16.07 -26.47 3.10
N SER A 21 -15.98 -26.40 1.77
CA SER A 21 -15.01 -25.54 1.07
C SER A 21 -15.37 -24.05 1.12
N ALA A 22 -16.66 -23.70 1.24
CA ALA A 22 -17.13 -22.33 1.34
C ALA A 22 -17.08 -21.77 2.77
N VAL A 23 -16.97 -22.65 3.78
CA VAL A 23 -16.97 -22.28 5.20
C VAL A 23 -15.56 -22.01 5.74
N SER A 24 -14.51 -22.34 4.99
CA SER A 24 -13.11 -22.07 5.43
C SER A 24 -12.69 -20.59 5.33
N PHE A 25 -13.62 -19.71 4.94
CA PHE A 25 -13.45 -18.25 4.93
C PHE A 25 -14.55 -17.53 5.71
N GLN A 26 -15.28 -18.25 6.56
CA GLN A 26 -16.38 -17.71 7.34
C GLN A 26 -15.92 -17.56 8.80
N ILE A 27 -15.83 -16.30 9.22
CA ILE A 27 -15.47 -15.75 10.55
C ILE A 27 -14.11 -15.05 10.52
N PHE A 28 -14.12 -13.81 10.02
CA PHE A 28 -13.28 -12.74 10.53
C PHE A 28 -14.13 -11.48 10.66
N SER A 29 -15.05 -11.48 11.63
CA SER A 29 -15.43 -10.24 12.32
C SER A 29 -14.36 -9.95 13.37
N LEU A 30 -13.16 -9.62 12.90
CA LEU A 30 -12.16 -8.92 13.69
C LEU A 30 -11.80 -7.72 12.83
N PHE A 31 -12.14 -6.53 13.31
CA PHE A 31 -11.56 -5.31 12.79
C PHE A 31 -10.03 -5.42 12.95
N ALA A 32 -9.35 -5.97 11.95
CA ALA A 32 -8.15 -5.32 11.50
C ALA A 32 -8.63 -3.91 11.16
N GLN A 33 -8.33 -2.95 12.05
CA GLN A 33 -8.77 -1.57 11.91
C GLN A 33 -8.47 -1.13 10.49
N ALA A 34 -9.48 -0.61 9.78
CA ALA A 34 -9.30 -0.10 8.42
C ALA A 34 -8.08 0.82 8.42
N PRO A 35 -7.16 0.66 7.46
CA PRO A 35 -5.91 1.42 7.49
C PRO A 35 -6.25 2.91 7.45
N ALA A 36 -5.46 3.73 8.16
CA ALA A 36 -5.78 5.14 8.37
C ALA A 36 -6.05 5.90 7.06
N TRP A 37 -5.34 5.54 6.00
CA TRP A 37 -5.49 6.14 4.68
C TRP A 37 -6.87 5.93 4.06
N TRP A 38 -7.67 4.93 4.47
CA TRP A 38 -9.05 4.78 3.98
C TRP A 38 -9.95 5.94 4.41
N GLY A 39 -9.75 6.45 5.63
CA GLY A 39 -10.45 7.63 6.11
C GLY A 39 -9.92 8.90 5.45
N THR A 40 -8.59 9.06 5.41
CA THR A 40 -7.94 10.24 4.82
C THR A 40 -8.19 10.40 3.33
N ARG A 41 -8.33 9.29 2.59
CA ARG A 41 -8.50 9.26 1.13
C ARG A 41 -9.94 8.97 0.70
N GLU A 42 -10.89 9.00 1.64
CA GLU A 42 -12.32 8.81 1.35
C GLU A 42 -12.61 7.53 0.55
N VAL A 43 -11.92 6.44 0.90
CA VAL A 43 -12.13 5.12 0.29
C VAL A 43 -13.51 4.57 0.67
N LEU A 44 -13.91 4.81 1.91
CA LEU A 44 -15.22 4.43 2.43
C LEU A 44 -16.09 5.68 2.60
N SER A 45 -17.37 5.54 2.27
CA SER A 45 -18.37 6.50 2.72
C SER A 45 -18.74 6.18 4.18
N PRO A 46 -18.58 7.13 5.12
CA PRO A 46 -18.84 6.89 6.54
C PRO A 46 -20.30 6.58 6.85
N ASP A 47 -21.23 6.98 5.97
CA ASP A 47 -22.68 6.78 6.13
C ASP A 47 -23.20 5.52 5.43
N ALA A 48 -22.34 4.81 4.68
CA ALA A 48 -22.74 3.60 3.97
C ALA A 48 -22.75 2.37 4.90
N GLN A 49 -23.81 1.57 4.82
CA GLN A 49 -23.85 0.29 5.51
C GLN A 49 -22.75 -0.65 4.98
N PRO A 50 -22.01 -1.38 5.84
CA PRO A 50 -21.05 -2.37 5.39
C PRO A 50 -21.75 -3.49 4.60
N ASP A 51 -21.49 -3.56 3.30
CA ASP A 51 -22.03 -4.59 2.40
C ASP A 51 -20.92 -5.52 1.89
N ASP A 52 -20.17 -6.11 2.82
CA ASP A 52 -18.94 -6.85 2.52
C ASP A 52 -19.19 -8.13 1.70
N TYR A 53 -20.43 -8.61 1.63
CA TYR A 53 -20.80 -9.80 0.86
C TYR A 53 -21.35 -9.48 -0.54
N ALA A 54 -21.66 -8.22 -0.85
CA ALA A 54 -22.09 -7.85 -2.18
C ALA A 54 -20.97 -7.96 -3.21
N ALA A 55 -21.36 -8.12 -4.48
CA ALA A 55 -20.42 -8.14 -5.59
C ALA A 55 -19.68 -6.79 -5.69
N ALA A 56 -18.36 -6.86 -5.78
CA ALA A 56 -17.56 -5.67 -6.07
C ALA A 56 -17.70 -5.31 -7.55
N ASN A 57 -17.71 -4.01 -7.85
CA ASN A 57 -17.72 -3.51 -9.23
C ASN A 57 -16.39 -2.85 -9.63
N ILE A 58 -16.20 -2.68 -10.94
CA ILE A 58 -14.98 -2.11 -11.52
C ILE A 58 -14.73 -0.69 -11.01
N GLY A 59 -15.76 0.13 -10.84
CA GLY A 59 -15.65 1.49 -10.33
C GLY A 59 -15.10 1.54 -8.91
N GLN A 60 -15.55 0.64 -8.04
CA GLN A 60 -15.03 0.48 -6.68
C GLN A 60 -13.55 0.07 -6.69
N LEU A 61 -13.17 -0.89 -7.54
CA LEU A 61 -11.76 -1.28 -7.70
C LEU A 61 -10.89 -0.11 -8.17
N LYS A 62 -11.34 0.61 -9.21
CA LYS A 62 -10.63 1.79 -9.73
C LYS A 62 -10.48 2.86 -8.65
N HIS A 63 -11.53 3.13 -7.88
CA HIS A 63 -11.50 4.13 -6.81
C HIS A 63 -10.47 3.79 -5.75
N ILE A 64 -10.56 2.62 -5.11
CA ILE A 64 -9.65 2.25 -4.02
C ILE A 64 -8.19 2.13 -4.49
N ALA A 65 -7.96 1.62 -5.71
CA ALA A 65 -6.62 1.55 -6.29
C ALA A 65 -6.05 2.95 -6.62
N THR A 66 -6.89 3.88 -7.08
CA THR A 66 -6.48 5.28 -7.30
C THR A 66 -6.07 5.95 -5.98
N GLN A 67 -6.86 5.75 -4.92
CA GLN A 67 -6.55 6.30 -3.60
C GLN A 67 -5.30 5.67 -2.98
N ALA A 68 -5.14 4.35 -3.12
CA ALA A 68 -3.94 3.65 -2.71
C ALA A 68 -2.69 4.18 -3.42
N ALA A 69 -2.75 4.41 -4.74
CA ALA A 69 -1.64 4.97 -5.49
C ALA A 69 -1.28 6.39 -5.01
N ALA A 70 -2.30 7.21 -4.74
CA ALA A 70 -2.11 8.55 -4.20
C ALA A 70 -1.47 8.53 -2.79
N GLU A 71 -1.80 7.54 -1.96
CA GLU A 71 -1.18 7.34 -0.65
C GLU A 71 0.27 6.87 -0.76
N MET A 72 0.54 5.90 -1.62
CA MET A 72 1.92 5.45 -1.87
C MET A 72 2.79 6.57 -2.43
N ASN A 73 2.26 7.41 -3.33
CA ASN A 73 2.96 8.59 -3.84
C ASN A 73 3.29 9.61 -2.74
N ALA A 74 2.48 9.68 -1.68
CA ALA A 74 2.70 10.62 -0.59
C ALA A 74 3.67 10.08 0.48
N LYS A 75 3.77 8.77 0.64
CA LYS A 75 4.44 8.14 1.79
C LYS A 75 5.67 7.28 1.45
N LEU A 76 5.74 6.70 0.24
CA LEU A 76 6.86 5.84 -0.14
C LEU A 76 7.95 6.64 -0.86
N PRO A 77 9.24 6.42 -0.56
CA PRO A 77 10.34 6.89 -1.40
C PRO A 77 10.19 6.37 -2.83
N GLY A 78 10.10 7.26 -3.82
CA GLY A 78 9.81 6.90 -5.23
C GLY A 78 8.33 6.61 -5.54
N GLY A 79 7.43 6.83 -4.58
CA GLY A 79 5.98 6.78 -4.74
C GLY A 79 5.42 5.42 -5.12
N ALA A 80 4.24 5.38 -5.76
CA ALA A 80 3.63 4.17 -6.28
C ALA A 80 4.40 3.54 -7.46
N GLY A 81 5.33 4.29 -8.06
CA GLY A 81 6.07 3.86 -9.26
C GLY A 81 5.30 4.06 -10.57
N GLU A 82 6.04 4.07 -11.68
CA GLU A 82 5.52 4.44 -13.00
C GLU A 82 4.37 3.54 -13.47
N GLY A 83 4.48 2.21 -13.28
CA GLY A 83 3.46 1.27 -13.74
C GLY A 83 2.10 1.45 -13.07
N ILE A 84 2.07 1.66 -11.75
CA ILE A 84 0.83 1.92 -11.00
C ILE A 84 0.28 3.28 -11.40
N ASN A 85 1.13 4.30 -11.49
CA ASN A 85 0.72 5.65 -11.86
C ASN A 85 0.11 5.69 -13.28
N ALA A 86 0.74 5.04 -14.25
CA ALA A 86 0.21 4.92 -15.61
C ALA A 86 -1.15 4.21 -15.65
N LEU A 87 -1.30 3.14 -14.86
CA LEU A 87 -2.57 2.41 -14.76
C LEU A 87 -3.69 3.30 -14.22
N VAL A 88 -3.49 3.96 -13.08
CA VAL A 88 -4.54 4.80 -12.48
C VAL A 88 -4.84 6.05 -13.31
N THR A 89 -3.83 6.64 -13.95
CA THR A 89 -4.03 7.75 -14.89
C THR A 89 -4.86 7.32 -16.09
N SER A 90 -4.66 6.10 -16.61
CA SER A 90 -5.44 5.58 -17.74
C SER A 90 -6.94 5.50 -17.44
N TRP A 91 -7.33 5.23 -16.19
CA TRP A 91 -8.74 5.15 -15.78
C TRP A 91 -9.42 6.50 -15.64
N GLN A 92 -8.64 7.57 -15.41
CA GLN A 92 -9.14 8.93 -15.27
C GLN A 92 -9.41 9.57 -16.63
N GLN A 93 -8.74 9.12 -17.69
CA GLN A 93 -8.95 9.62 -19.05
C GLN A 93 -10.40 9.40 -19.50
N PRO A 94 -10.98 10.35 -20.26
CA PRO A 94 -12.28 10.13 -20.87
C PRO A 94 -12.20 8.89 -21.78
N PRO A 95 -13.25 8.05 -21.80
CA PRO A 95 -13.28 6.93 -22.71
C PRO A 95 -13.24 7.43 -24.16
N ALA A 96 -12.73 6.60 -25.07
CA ALA A 96 -12.77 6.91 -26.50
C ALA A 96 -14.22 7.22 -26.95
N GLU A 97 -14.36 8.04 -27.98
CA GLU A 97 -15.66 8.41 -28.51
C GLU A 97 -16.49 7.15 -28.84
N GLY A 98 -17.71 7.07 -28.30
CA GLY A 98 -18.60 5.91 -28.45
C GLY A 98 -18.34 4.74 -27.49
N VAL A 99 -17.39 4.85 -26.56
CA VAL A 99 -17.12 3.82 -25.54
C VAL A 99 -17.72 4.25 -24.19
N THR A 100 -18.52 3.38 -23.58
CA THR A 100 -19.04 3.58 -22.21
C THR A 100 -18.06 3.02 -21.18
N ARG A 101 -17.97 3.63 -20.00
CA ARG A 101 -17.17 3.07 -18.89
C ARG A 101 -17.91 1.91 -18.24
N ASP A 102 -17.21 0.80 -18.05
CA ASP A 102 -17.73 -0.41 -17.38
C ASP A 102 -17.74 -0.29 -15.85
N ASP A 103 -17.86 0.91 -15.29
CA ASP A 103 -17.63 1.16 -13.86
C ASP A 103 -18.65 0.44 -12.96
N TYR A 104 -19.82 0.07 -13.48
CA TYR A 104 -20.83 -0.71 -12.77
C TYR A 104 -20.75 -2.23 -13.02
N ALA A 105 -19.87 -2.69 -13.92
CA ALA A 105 -19.70 -4.11 -14.17
C ALA A 105 -19.04 -4.80 -12.97
N ALA A 106 -19.41 -6.04 -12.72
CA ALA A 106 -18.81 -6.82 -11.64
C ALA A 106 -17.34 -7.15 -11.95
N VAL A 107 -16.51 -7.13 -10.92
CA VAL A 107 -15.10 -7.52 -11.02
C VAL A 107 -14.93 -9.01 -10.70
N ASN A 108 -14.10 -9.71 -11.46
CA ASN A 108 -13.72 -11.09 -11.13
C ASN A 108 -12.45 -11.15 -10.27
N LEU A 109 -12.23 -12.27 -9.58
CA LEU A 109 -11.08 -12.45 -8.69
C LEU A 109 -9.74 -12.32 -9.41
N GLY A 110 -9.65 -12.74 -10.67
CA GLY A 110 -8.43 -12.60 -11.47
C GLY A 110 -8.07 -11.13 -11.71
N GLN A 111 -9.05 -10.31 -12.06
CA GLN A 111 -8.89 -8.85 -12.23
C GLN A 111 -8.51 -8.18 -10.91
N LEU A 112 -9.17 -8.55 -9.82
CA LEU A 112 -8.86 -8.04 -8.48
C LEU A 112 -7.40 -8.34 -8.09
N LYS A 113 -7.00 -9.62 -8.19
CA LYS A 113 -5.63 -10.08 -7.89
C LYS A 113 -4.61 -9.39 -8.78
N ALA A 114 -4.89 -9.27 -10.09
CA ALA A 114 -3.97 -8.66 -11.05
C ALA A 114 -3.67 -7.20 -10.71
N VAL A 115 -4.68 -6.41 -10.35
CA VAL A 115 -4.49 -5.02 -9.91
C VAL A 115 -3.77 -4.97 -8.56
N ALA A 116 -4.25 -5.71 -7.56
CA ALA A 116 -3.66 -5.71 -6.22
C ALA A 116 -2.19 -6.14 -6.21
N LYS A 117 -1.82 -7.10 -7.07
CA LYS A 117 -0.44 -7.59 -7.20
C LYS A 117 0.56 -6.46 -7.44
N LEU A 118 0.21 -5.48 -8.28
CA LEU A 118 1.10 -4.34 -8.58
C LEU A 118 1.45 -3.55 -7.31
N PHE A 119 0.48 -3.36 -6.42
CA PHE A 119 0.67 -2.64 -5.16
C PHE A 119 1.56 -3.44 -4.20
N TYR A 120 1.33 -4.75 -4.06
CA TYR A 120 2.16 -5.61 -3.21
C TYR A 120 3.59 -5.74 -3.74
N ASP A 121 3.78 -5.87 -5.05
CA ASP A 121 5.11 -5.88 -5.66
C ASP A 121 5.88 -4.58 -5.34
N ARG A 122 5.19 -3.44 -5.41
CA ARG A 122 5.78 -2.13 -5.11
C ARG A 122 6.08 -1.95 -3.63
N LEU A 123 5.19 -2.40 -2.74
CA LEU A 123 5.39 -2.40 -1.29
C LEU A 123 6.58 -3.29 -0.90
N ALA A 124 6.68 -4.48 -1.48
CA ALA A 124 7.81 -5.38 -1.27
C ALA A 124 9.13 -4.77 -1.77
N ALA A 125 9.12 -4.11 -2.93
CA ALA A 125 10.28 -3.36 -3.44
C ALA A 125 10.65 -2.17 -2.54
N ALA A 126 9.68 -1.61 -1.81
CA ALA A 126 9.91 -0.60 -0.78
C ALA A 126 10.28 -1.21 0.59
N GLY A 127 10.47 -2.52 0.70
CA GLY A 127 10.84 -3.20 1.95
C GLY A 127 9.69 -3.43 2.94
N TYR A 128 8.43 -3.26 2.52
CA TYR A 128 7.26 -3.43 3.38
C TYR A 128 6.67 -4.84 3.27
N ALA A 129 6.47 -5.50 4.41
CA ALA A 129 5.89 -6.84 4.53
C ALA A 129 4.90 -6.96 5.71
N GLY A 130 4.03 -5.98 5.89
CA GLY A 130 3.03 -5.95 6.96
C GLY A 130 1.65 -6.51 6.58
N PRO A 131 0.65 -6.41 7.47
CA PRO A 131 -0.73 -6.79 7.19
C PRO A 131 -1.24 -6.18 5.87
N PRO A 132 -2.12 -6.88 5.14
CA PRO A 132 -2.77 -8.15 5.46
C PRO A 132 -1.95 -9.42 5.12
N LEU A 133 -0.65 -9.29 4.83
CA LEU A 133 0.19 -10.45 4.51
C LEU A 133 0.36 -11.35 5.74
N ALA A 134 0.22 -12.66 5.52
CA ALA A 134 0.64 -13.67 6.50
C ALA A 134 2.16 -13.86 6.42
N ASP A 135 2.76 -14.37 7.48
CA ASP A 135 4.21 -14.53 7.58
C ASP A 135 4.77 -15.38 6.42
N GLY A 136 5.79 -14.85 5.74
CA GLY A 136 6.40 -15.44 4.54
C GLY A 136 5.54 -15.49 3.28
N GLN A 137 4.33 -14.90 3.24
CA GLN A 137 3.50 -14.84 2.04
C GLN A 137 3.69 -13.52 1.27
N PRO A 138 3.87 -13.56 -0.07
CA PRO A 138 4.04 -12.35 -0.87
C PRO A 138 2.72 -11.61 -1.15
N TYR A 139 1.58 -12.28 -1.02
CA TYR A 139 0.25 -11.74 -1.32
C TYR A 139 -0.79 -12.20 -0.29
N PRO A 140 -1.90 -11.44 -0.09
CA PRO A 140 -2.94 -11.77 0.89
C PRO A 140 -3.99 -12.76 0.38
N TRP A 141 -3.63 -13.61 -0.58
CA TRP A 141 -4.48 -14.69 -1.07
C TRP A 141 -3.66 -15.98 -1.15
N PRO A 142 -4.28 -17.15 -0.96
CA PRO A 142 -3.59 -18.42 -1.10
C PRO A 142 -3.10 -18.60 -2.54
N SER A 143 -2.00 -19.32 -2.72
CA SER A 143 -1.54 -19.74 -4.04
C SER A 143 -2.53 -20.77 -4.61
N ASP A 144 -3.30 -20.37 -5.62
CA ASP A 144 -4.26 -21.22 -6.30
C ASP A 144 -3.58 -22.05 -7.40
N ALA A 145 -3.13 -23.26 -7.07
CA ALA A 145 -2.51 -24.17 -8.04
C ALA A 145 -3.42 -24.53 -9.24
N SER A 146 -4.73 -24.26 -9.16
CA SER A 146 -5.71 -24.56 -10.22
C SER A 146 -6.09 -23.37 -11.10
N GLY A 147 -5.86 -22.13 -10.67
CA GLY A 147 -6.33 -20.90 -11.33
C GLY A 147 -7.85 -20.79 -11.51
N ALA A 148 -8.63 -21.75 -11.00
CA ALA A 148 -10.07 -21.88 -11.24
C ALA A 148 -10.88 -20.74 -10.59
N ASP A 149 -10.36 -20.18 -9.51
CA ASP A 149 -11.03 -19.13 -8.76
C ASP A 149 -10.97 -17.76 -9.47
N ASN A 150 -10.08 -17.59 -10.46
CA ASN A 150 -9.88 -16.29 -11.13
C ASN A 150 -11.10 -15.81 -11.94
N TYR A 151 -12.01 -16.70 -12.31
CA TYR A 151 -13.24 -16.36 -13.03
C TYR A 151 -14.43 -16.10 -12.10
N ALA A 152 -14.31 -16.39 -10.80
CA ALA A 152 -15.38 -16.12 -9.84
C ALA A 152 -15.53 -14.61 -9.60
N LEU A 153 -16.74 -14.18 -9.27
CA LEU A 153 -17.01 -12.80 -8.89
C LEU A 153 -16.32 -12.48 -7.56
N ALA A 154 -15.66 -11.33 -7.51
CA ALA A 154 -15.13 -10.77 -6.27
C ALA A 154 -16.26 -10.11 -5.47
N ASN A 155 -16.20 -10.21 -4.15
CA ASN A 155 -17.07 -9.46 -3.25
C ASN A 155 -16.34 -8.23 -2.65
N ILE A 156 -17.11 -7.31 -2.08
CA ILE A 156 -16.61 -6.06 -1.51
C ILE A 156 -15.65 -6.34 -0.35
N GLY A 157 -15.88 -7.37 0.46
CA GLY A 157 -15.01 -7.78 1.55
C GLY A 157 -13.62 -8.21 1.05
N GLN A 158 -13.56 -8.96 -0.06
CA GLN A 158 -12.30 -9.34 -0.71
C GLN A 158 -11.57 -8.13 -1.29
N LEU A 159 -12.31 -7.21 -1.93
CA LEU A 159 -11.73 -5.95 -2.44
C LEU A 159 -11.11 -5.15 -1.29
N LYS A 160 -11.86 -4.96 -0.20
CA LYS A 160 -11.41 -4.31 1.03
C LYS A 160 -10.18 -5.00 1.60
N HIS A 161 -10.20 -6.32 1.72
CA HIS A 161 -9.10 -7.08 2.27
C HIS A 161 -7.80 -6.90 1.47
N VAL A 162 -7.81 -7.04 0.15
CA VAL A 162 -6.57 -6.92 -0.62
C VAL A 162 -6.00 -5.50 -0.65
N PHE A 163 -6.80 -4.48 -0.34
CA PHE A 163 -6.37 -3.09 -0.18
C PHE A 163 -6.34 -2.62 1.28
N SER A 164 -6.34 -3.54 2.26
CA SER A 164 -6.24 -3.17 3.68
C SER A 164 -4.79 -3.06 4.17
N PHE A 165 -3.82 -2.91 3.26
CA PHE A 165 -2.43 -2.77 3.65
C PHE A 165 -2.18 -1.41 4.30
N SER A 166 -1.30 -1.39 5.29
CA SER A 166 -0.75 -0.16 5.83
C SER A 166 0.37 0.33 4.93
N ILE A 167 0.43 1.63 4.69
CA ILE A 167 1.60 2.24 4.05
C ILE A 167 2.39 2.87 5.19
N PRO A 168 3.65 2.48 5.41
CA PRO A 168 4.42 3.05 6.49
C PRO A 168 4.58 4.54 6.22
N SER A 169 4.41 5.37 7.24
CA SER A 169 4.67 6.80 7.12
C SER A 169 6.16 7.10 6.98
N GLU A 170 7.00 6.10 7.29
CA GLU A 170 8.43 6.21 7.48
C GLU A 170 9.15 5.04 6.77
N PRO A 171 10.46 5.16 6.48
CA PRO A 171 11.23 4.08 5.85
C PRO A 171 11.16 2.75 6.64
N PRO A 172 11.29 1.58 6.00
CA PRO A 172 11.41 0.31 6.72
C PRO A 172 12.62 0.32 7.66
N GLY A 173 12.40 -0.03 8.92
CA GLY A 173 13.44 0.04 9.95
C GLY A 173 13.52 1.39 10.67
N PHE A 174 12.70 2.35 10.27
CA PHE A 174 12.53 3.60 11.00
C PHE A 174 11.86 3.36 12.35
N VAL A 175 12.49 3.84 13.41
CA VAL A 175 11.96 3.88 14.77
C VAL A 175 12.11 5.31 15.25
N ASP A 176 11.04 5.97 15.68
CA ASP A 176 11.07 7.34 16.21
C ASP A 176 10.30 7.32 17.52
N THR A 177 11.00 7.02 18.61
CA THR A 177 10.40 6.78 19.92
C THR A 177 9.88 8.07 20.56
N ASP A 178 10.49 9.21 20.24
CA ASP A 178 10.14 10.51 20.82
C ASP A 178 9.25 11.39 19.92
N GLY A 179 9.01 10.95 18.69
CA GLY A 179 8.11 11.58 17.72
C GLY A 179 8.66 12.87 17.13
N ASN A 180 9.99 13.01 17.10
CA ASN A 180 10.65 14.24 16.66
C ASN A 180 10.92 14.28 15.13
N GLY A 181 10.69 13.16 14.43
CA GLY A 181 10.88 13.01 12.98
C GLY A 181 12.27 12.54 12.56
N ILE A 182 13.14 12.14 13.51
CA ILE A 182 14.47 11.58 13.29
C ILE A 182 14.45 10.11 13.73
N ASP A 183 15.17 9.24 12.99
CA ASP A 183 15.29 7.83 13.36
C ASP A 183 16.17 7.63 14.60
N ASP A 184 15.68 6.87 15.58
CA ASP A 184 16.36 6.46 16.81
C ASP A 184 17.75 5.88 16.51
N ASN A 185 17.92 5.08 15.44
CA ASN A 185 19.25 4.52 15.13
C ASN A 185 20.20 5.58 14.60
N TRP A 186 19.72 6.56 13.85
CA TRP A 186 20.52 7.71 13.42
C TRP A 186 20.90 8.58 14.62
N GLU A 187 19.96 8.87 15.53
CA GLU A 187 20.26 9.59 16.77
C GLU A 187 21.29 8.85 17.63
N LEU A 188 21.13 7.54 17.81
CA LEU A 188 22.09 6.70 18.52
C LEU A 188 23.46 6.63 17.83
N ALA A 189 23.51 6.62 16.50
CA ALA A 189 24.75 6.54 15.75
C ALA A 189 25.58 7.83 15.86
N HIS A 190 24.94 9.00 15.81
CA HIS A 190 25.65 10.28 15.85
C HIS A 190 25.80 10.84 17.26
N PHE A 191 24.79 10.70 18.14
CA PHE A 191 24.77 11.33 19.46
C PHE A 191 24.87 10.35 20.63
N GLY A 192 24.65 9.04 20.39
CA GLY A 192 24.70 8.01 21.42
C GLY A 192 23.48 7.97 22.35
N HIS A 193 22.46 8.79 22.07
CA HIS A 193 21.16 8.76 22.75
C HIS A 193 20.05 9.27 21.83
N ILE A 194 18.80 8.91 22.13
CA ILE A 194 17.60 9.45 21.47
C ILE A 194 17.18 10.77 22.11
N GLY A 195 16.31 11.57 21.47
CA GLY A 195 15.85 12.83 22.06
C GLY A 195 16.55 14.08 21.53
N ILE A 196 17.06 14.03 20.29
CA ILE A 196 17.85 15.10 19.70
C ILE A 196 16.93 16.19 19.17
N ASP A 197 17.24 17.45 19.47
CA ASP A 197 16.49 18.58 18.93
C ASP A 197 16.64 18.61 17.39
N PRO A 198 15.55 18.43 16.61
CA PRO A 198 15.62 18.39 15.16
C PRO A 198 16.04 19.71 14.52
N THR A 199 15.97 20.80 15.30
CA THR A 199 16.27 22.18 14.87
C THR A 199 17.67 22.66 15.26
N ALA A 200 18.39 21.89 16.06
CA ALA A 200 19.75 22.23 16.45
C ALA A 200 20.75 22.03 15.31
N ASP A 201 21.85 22.77 15.37
CA ASP A 201 22.98 22.79 14.44
C ASP A 201 24.27 22.62 15.29
N PRO A 202 24.68 21.37 15.58
CA PRO A 202 25.77 21.10 16.51
C PRO A 202 27.15 21.50 15.97
N ASP A 203 27.35 21.47 14.65
CA ASP A 203 28.63 21.76 14.00
C ASP A 203 28.73 23.17 13.42
N GLY A 204 27.63 23.92 13.38
CA GLY A 204 27.55 25.33 13.05
C GLY A 204 27.58 25.63 11.56
N ASP A 205 27.21 24.67 10.70
CA ASP A 205 27.25 24.83 9.25
C ASP A 205 25.95 25.44 8.65
N GLY A 206 24.93 25.62 9.48
CA GLY A 206 23.63 26.18 9.11
C GLY A 206 22.59 25.16 8.66
N LEU A 207 22.90 23.86 8.68
CA LEU A 207 21.95 22.77 8.56
C LEU A 207 21.46 22.33 9.94
N SER A 208 20.19 21.96 10.03
CA SER A 208 19.67 21.39 11.27
C SER A 208 19.81 19.87 11.25
N ASN A 209 19.84 19.24 12.43
CA ASN A 209 19.87 17.78 12.57
C ASN A 209 18.85 17.07 11.67
N LEU A 210 17.62 17.60 11.56
CA LEU A 210 16.60 17.06 10.66
C LEU A 210 16.98 17.19 9.18
N ALA A 211 17.52 18.34 8.77
CA ALA A 211 17.95 18.56 7.39
C ALA A 211 19.08 17.59 7.02
N GLU A 212 19.99 17.35 7.95
CA GLU A 212 21.11 16.44 7.79
C GLU A 212 20.69 14.97 7.79
N TYR A 213 19.76 14.58 8.68
CA TYR A 213 19.13 13.27 8.65
C TYR A 213 18.48 12.99 7.29
N LEU A 214 17.70 13.95 6.76
CA LEU A 214 17.06 13.84 5.44
C LEU A 214 18.07 13.83 4.29
N ALA A 215 19.22 14.49 4.44
CA ALA A 215 20.30 14.51 3.47
C ALA A 215 21.26 13.31 3.58
N GLY A 216 21.18 12.54 4.67
CA GLY A 216 22.12 11.46 4.99
C GLY A 216 23.54 11.98 5.29
N THR A 217 23.67 13.17 5.87
CA THR A 217 24.95 13.76 6.29
C THR A 217 25.21 13.51 7.79
N ASP A 218 26.41 13.86 8.25
CA ASP A 218 26.84 13.68 9.65
C ASP A 218 26.72 15.01 10.41
N PRO A 219 25.84 15.11 11.43
CA PRO A 219 25.53 16.35 12.14
C PRO A 219 26.62 16.84 13.08
N GLN A 220 27.76 16.17 13.07
CA GLN A 220 28.96 16.58 13.79
C GLN A 220 30.06 17.06 12.85
N VAL A 221 29.81 17.09 11.54
CA VAL A 221 30.80 17.38 10.51
C VAL A 221 30.25 18.40 9.53
N ALA A 222 30.63 19.66 9.76
CA ALA A 222 30.20 20.78 8.95
C ALA A 222 30.34 20.50 7.46
N ALA A 223 29.24 20.62 6.72
CA ALA A 223 29.21 20.48 5.28
C ALA A 223 30.26 21.40 4.68
N HIS A 224 31.11 20.83 3.83
CA HIS A 224 32.33 21.49 3.38
C HIS A 224 32.04 22.87 2.80
N VAL A 225 32.37 23.93 3.55
CA VAL A 225 32.12 25.32 3.15
C VAL A 225 32.95 25.59 1.90
N VAL A 226 32.34 25.53 0.73
CA VAL A 226 32.93 26.11 -0.47
C VAL A 226 33.01 27.61 -0.22
N SER A 227 34.20 28.07 0.19
CA SER A 227 34.48 29.50 0.31
C SER A 227 34.05 30.16 -1.00
N PRO A 228 33.27 31.27 -0.96
CA PRO A 228 32.86 31.93 -2.18
C PRO A 228 34.12 32.28 -2.96
N ALA A 229 34.25 31.69 -4.15
CA ALA A 229 35.36 31.98 -5.04
C ALA A 229 35.48 33.50 -5.16
N SER A 230 36.64 34.04 -4.82
CA SER A 230 36.90 35.47 -4.96
C SER A 230 36.80 35.80 -6.45
N ILE A 231 35.66 36.32 -6.90
CA ILE A 231 35.53 36.84 -8.26
C ILE A 231 36.35 38.13 -8.30
N ASN A 232 37.59 38.01 -8.79
CA ASN A 232 38.40 39.17 -9.16
C ASN A 232 37.70 39.87 -10.33
N PHE A 233 36.87 40.87 -10.03
CA PHE A 233 36.40 41.81 -11.04
C PHE A 233 37.58 42.68 -11.46
N ILE A 234 38.18 42.37 -12.62
CA ILE A 234 39.04 43.33 -13.31
C ILE A 234 38.11 44.42 -13.83
N ILE A 235 38.11 45.56 -13.15
CA ILE A 235 37.42 46.75 -13.63
C ILE A 235 38.26 47.32 -14.78
N TYR A 236 37.80 47.15 -16.01
CA TYR A 236 38.32 47.94 -17.13
C TYR A 236 37.66 49.33 -17.07
N SER A 237 38.45 50.35 -16.74
CA SER A 237 38.04 51.73 -16.95
C SER A 237 38.15 52.09 -18.44
N PRO A 238 37.21 52.92 -18.96
CA PRO A 238 37.14 53.30 -20.38
C PRO A 238 38.31 54.16 -20.85
#